data_AF-A0A0R3N6R1-F1
#
_entry.id   AF-A0A0R3N6R1-F1
#
_cell.length_a   1.000
_cell.length_b   1.000
_cell.length_c   1.000
_cell.angle_alpha   90.00
_cell.angle_beta   90.00
_cell.angle_gamma   90.00
#
_symmetry.space_group_name_H-M   'P 1'
#
loop_
_entity.id
_entity.type
_entity.pdbx_description
1 polymer ?
#
loop_
_entity_poly.entity_id
_entity_poly.type
_entity_poly.pdbx_seq_one_letter_code
_entity_poly.pdbx_strand_id
1 'polypeptide(L)' 'MDAATAQKLIALAISIDKTIGAILDEVENISDDQERTCYKRAIEDIMGYVARDLIFPIVDQHPQLDADK' A
#
# COMPACT_ATOMS: atom_id res chain seq x y z
N MET A 1 -8.87 17.11 7.53
CA MET A 1 -7.49 17.03 8.02
C MET A 1 -6.71 18.20 7.44
N ASP A 2 -5.64 18.69 8.07
CA ASP A 2 -4.79 19.73 7.44
C ASP A 2 -3.82 19.12 6.42
N ALA A 3 -3.31 19.95 5.50
CA ALA A 3 -2.46 19.49 4.41
C ALA A 3 -1.11 18.90 4.89
N ALA A 4 -0.56 19.41 6.00
CA ALA A 4 0.70 18.92 6.54
C ALA A 4 0.55 17.51 7.13
N THR A 5 -0.57 17.24 7.79
CA THR A 5 -0.90 15.92 8.33
C THR A 5 -1.23 14.95 7.19
N ALA A 6 -1.99 15.38 6.18
CA ALA A 6 -2.27 14.61 4.99
C ALA A 6 -0.99 14.16 4.27
N GLN A 7 -0.04 15.09 4.08
CA GLN A 7 1.25 14.81 3.46
C GLN A 7 2.07 13.78 4.26
N LYS A 8 2.09 13.88 5.59
CA LYS A 8 2.77 12.89 6.45
C LYS A 8 2.14 11.51 6.34
N LEU A 9 0.81 11.42 6.31
CA LEU A 9 0.13 10.13 6.17
C LEU A 9 0.41 9.47 4.82
N ILE A 10 0.37 10.22 3.72
CA ILE A 10 0.75 9.71 2.39
C ILE A 10 2.20 9.23 2.39
N ALA A 11 3.13 10.03 2.95
CA ALA A 11 4.55 9.64 3.01
C ALA A 11 4.76 8.34 3.81
N LEU A 12 4.05 8.16 4.93
CA LEU A 12 4.08 6.92 5.70
C LEU A 12 3.47 5.75 4.93
N ALA A 13 2.34 5.95 4.27
CA ALA A 13 1.69 4.93 3.44
C ALA A 13 2.60 4.46 2.30
N ILE A 14 3.25 5.39 1.59
CA ILE A 14 4.22 5.08 0.53
C ILE A 14 5.46 4.38 1.09
N SER A 15 5.90 4.71 2.31
CA SER A 15 7.09 4.07 2.90
C SER A 15 6.94 2.56 3.13
N ILE A 16 5.69 2.07 3.22
CA ILE A 16 5.37 0.65 3.39
C ILE A 16 5.71 -0.15 2.12
N ASP A 17 5.72 0.48 0.94
CA ASP A 17 5.92 -0.16 -0.37
C ASP A 17 7.17 -1.05 -0.41
N LYS A 18 8.31 -0.56 0.10
CA LYS A 18 9.56 -1.33 0.15
C LYS A 18 9.43 -2.60 1.01
N THR A 19 8.75 -2.50 2.14
CA THR A 19 8.54 -3.64 3.03
C THR A 19 7.59 -4.65 2.40
N ILE A 20 6.52 -4.19 1.75
CA ILE A 20 5.58 -5.06 1.04
C ILE A 20 6.26 -5.77 -0.14
N GLY A 21 7.07 -5.06 -0.92
CA GLY A 21 7.85 -5.66 -2.00
C GLY A 21 8.77 -6.77 -1.50
N ALA A 22 9.51 -6.53 -0.41
CA ALA A 22 10.37 -7.57 0.18
C ALA A 22 9.59 -8.79 0.69
N ILE A 23 8.39 -8.59 1.25
CA ILE A 23 7.53 -9.70 1.66
C ILE A 23 7.03 -10.48 0.44
N LEU A 24 6.63 -9.79 -0.63
CA LEU A 24 6.21 -10.44 -1.89
C LEU A 24 7.34 -11.28 -2.47
N ASP A 25 8.56 -10.75 -2.52
CA ASP A 25 9.74 -11.47 -3.01
C ASP A 25 9.98 -12.76 -2.23
N GLU A 26 9.83 -12.75 -0.90
CA GLU A 26 9.94 -13.96 -0.08
C GLU A 26 8.76 -14.93 -0.28
N VAL A 27 7.55 -14.42 -0.47
CA VAL A 27 6.38 -15.24 -0.79
C VAL A 27 6.55 -15.96 -2.12
N GLU A 28 7.20 -15.36 -3.12
CA GLU A 28 7.51 -16.04 -4.39
C GLU A 28 8.39 -17.28 -4.21
N ASN A 29 9.21 -17.34 -3.15
CA ASN A 29 10.08 -18.48 -2.87
C ASN A 29 9.33 -19.68 -2.25
N ILE A 30 8.04 -19.54 -1.92
CA ILE A 30 7.23 -20.63 -1.34
C ILE A 30 6.95 -21.70 -2.40
N SER A 31 7.30 -22.95 -2.07
CA SER A 31 7.16 -24.10 -2.98
C SER A 31 5.72 -24.60 -3.12
N ASP A 32 4.89 -24.45 -2.09
CA ASP A 32 3.48 -24.80 -2.17
C ASP A 32 2.69 -23.68 -2.86
N ASP A 33 2.13 -23.99 -4.04
CA ASP A 33 1.42 -23.02 -4.88
C ASP A 33 0.15 -22.47 -4.21
N GLN A 34 -0.54 -23.28 -3.40
CA GLN A 34 -1.76 -22.87 -2.72
C GLN A 34 -1.42 -21.93 -1.57
N GLU A 35 -0.42 -22.26 -0.78
CA GLU A 35 0.10 -21.42 0.30
C GLU A 35 0.64 -20.09 -0.25
N ARG A 36 1.46 -20.14 -1.31
CA ARG A 36 1.97 -18.94 -2.01
C ARG A 36 0.83 -18.04 -2.45
N THR A 37 -0.19 -18.60 -3.10
CA THR A 37 -1.37 -17.86 -3.56
C THR A 37 -2.15 -17.23 -2.41
N CYS A 38 -2.27 -17.93 -1.28
CA CYS A 38 -2.93 -17.43 -0.08
C CYS A 38 -2.23 -16.18 0.45
N TYR A 39 -0.90 -16.22 0.61
CA TYR A 39 -0.15 -15.07 1.12
C TYR A 39 -0.11 -13.91 0.13
N LYS A 40 0.02 -14.16 -1.19
CA LYS A 40 -0.07 -13.09 -2.19
C LYS A 40 -1.37 -12.31 -2.07
N ARG A 41 -2.51 -13.00 -1.98
CA ARG A 41 -3.82 -12.36 -1.79
C ARG A 41 -3.88 -11.53 -0.51
N ALA A 42 -3.36 -12.06 0.60
CA ALA A 42 -3.32 -11.31 1.85
C ALA A 42 -2.50 -10.01 1.74
N ILE A 43 -1.40 -10.03 0.98
CA ILE A 43 -0.58 -8.84 0.73
C ILE A 43 -1.28 -7.86 -0.21
N GLU A 44 -1.90 -8.35 -1.28
CA GLU A 44 -2.73 -7.55 -2.19
C GLU A 44 -3.89 -6.88 -1.44
N ASP A 45 -4.50 -7.55 -0.48
CA ASP A 45 -5.55 -6.99 0.37
C ASP A 45 -5.01 -5.84 1.24
N ILE A 46 -3.84 -6.00 1.87
CA ILE A 46 -3.18 -4.93 2.63
C ILE A 46 -2.92 -3.71 1.74
N MET A 47 -2.34 -3.92 0.56
CA MET A 47 -2.11 -2.84 -0.40
C MET A 47 -3.42 -2.19 -0.85
N GLY A 48 -4.47 -2.99 -1.03
CA GLY A 48 -5.81 -2.53 -1.31
C GLY A 48 -6.39 -1.62 -0.23
N TYR A 49 -6.25 -1.98 1.04
CA TYR A 49 -6.69 -1.16 2.17
C TYR A 49 -5.89 0.14 2.26
N VAL A 50 -4.56 0.09 2.09
CA VAL A 50 -3.73 1.30 2.09
C VAL A 50 -4.11 2.24 0.94
N ALA A 51 -4.27 1.73 -0.27
CA ALA A 51 -4.60 2.55 -1.42
C ALA A 51 -6.04 3.11 -1.34
N ARG A 52 -7.04 2.21 -1.23
CA ARG A 52 -8.45 2.57 -1.35
C ARG A 52 -9.01 3.28 -0.12
N ASP A 53 -8.59 2.89 1.07
CA ASP A 53 -9.22 3.36 2.31
C ASP A 53 -8.40 4.47 2.98
N LEU A 54 -7.12 4.62 2.63
CA LEU A 54 -6.26 5.68 3.16
C LEU A 54 -5.80 6.68 2.09
N ILE A 55 -5.10 6.24 1.03
CA ILE A 55 -4.49 7.17 0.07
C ILE A 55 -5.57 7.91 -0.76
N PHE A 56 -6.48 7.21 -1.41
CA PHE A 56 -7.47 7.84 -2.30
C PHE A 56 -8.37 8.85 -1.56
N PRO A 57 -8.90 8.58 -0.36
CA PRO A 57 -9.67 9.57 0.39
C PRO A 57 -8.86 10.81 0.78
N ILE A 58 -7.55 10.65 1.05
CA ILE A 58 -6.67 11.79 1.34
C ILE A 58 -6.45 12.62 0.07
N VAL A 59 -6.20 11.97 -1.07
CA VAL A 59 -6.02 12.65 -2.37
C VAL A 59 -7.29 13.37 -2.80
N ASP A 60 -8.47 12.78 -2.59
CA ASP A 60 -9.76 13.43 -2.89
C ASP A 60 -9.95 14.72 -2.07
N GLN A 61 -9.55 14.71 -0.80
CA GLN A 61 -9.59 15.89 0.09
C GLN A 61 -8.45 16.89 -0.17
N HIS A 62 -7.32 16.42 -0.70
CA HIS A 62 -6.12 17.22 -0.96
C HIS A 62 -5.54 16.91 -2.35
N PRO A 63 -6.19 17.36 -3.44
CA PRO A 63 -5.84 16.95 -4.81
C PRO A 63 -4.42 17.32 -5.27
N GLN A 64 -3.78 18.27 -4.59
CA GLN A 64 -2.39 18.65 -4.80
C GLN A 64 -1.36 17.63 -4.30
N LEU A 65 -1.80 16.61 -3.55
CA LEU A 65 -0.95 15.53 -3.05
C LEU A 65 -0.98 14.28 -3.93
N ASP A 66 -1.71 14.33 -5.05
CA ASP A 66 -1.76 13.28 -6.05
C ASP A 66 -0.37 13.09 -6.69
N ALA A 67 0.24 11.92 -6.48
CA ALA A 67 1.60 11.63 -6.95
C ALA A 67 1.64 11.25 -8.45
N ASP A 68 0.49 10.95 -9.05
CA ASP A 68 0.37 10.59 -10.46
C ASP A 68 0.06 11.81 -11.36
N LYS A 69 0.01 13.02 -10.78
CA LYS A 69 -0.18 14.30 -11.48
C LYS A 69 1.12 15.07 -11.73
#